data_AF-A0A933E734-F1
#
_entry.id   AF-A0A933E734-F1
#
_cell.length_a   1.000
_cell.length_b   1.000
_cell.length_c   1.000
_cell.angle_alpha   90.00
_cell.angle_beta   90.00
_cell.angle_gamma   90.00
#
_symmetry.space_group_name_H-M   'P 1'
#
loop_
_entity.id
_entity.type
_entity.pdbx_description
1 polymer ?
#
loop_
_entity_poly.entity_id
_entity_poly.type
_entity_poly.pdbx_seq_one_letter_code
_entity_poly.pdbx_strand_id
1 'polypeptide(L)'
;MAATLHDVRDFKELLQEGVETGCPYIWKGIFPGEGWWAGRRSKKKLRLLQRIDPAVRPMLEGGEQVFFVTTGLQHSFFEELFLGQVMYYLNRQAFVLTTKRILMIQIRSNDRPAHLRAQIQYDQVEKVLLSWGKCKLRLRTGKTLLFLRIPKADREVFQKFLVAHHARAVVPEGPAAGKENLCPHCYDVVEGLPDRCGGCGGSFKSARKAGALSLLFPGLGDLYLGHRGIALLEMLGAGIVWFAILSAPQNDAAIIPFIIALLHVPDSFQTWRIGRKGLYPGPSSLEC
;
A
#
# COMPACT_ATOMS: atom_id res chain seq x y z
N MET A 1 3.43 28.30 21.86
CA MET A 1 4.05 27.24 21.04
C MET A 1 2.91 26.36 20.59
N ALA A 2 2.68 26.27 19.28
CA ALA A 2 1.61 25.43 18.78
C ALA A 2 1.96 23.95 18.97
N ALA A 3 0.97 23.11 19.25
CA ALA A 3 1.21 21.70 19.51
C ALA A 3 1.54 20.98 18.20
N THR A 4 2.70 20.32 18.15
CA THR A 4 3.01 19.47 17.00
C THR A 4 2.07 18.26 17.02
N LEU A 5 1.70 17.74 15.85
CA LEU A 5 0.81 16.57 15.72
C LEU A 5 1.22 15.38 16.63
N HIS A 6 2.51 15.23 16.92
CA HIS A 6 3.06 14.16 17.74
C HIS A 6 2.88 14.38 19.25
N ASP A 7 2.69 15.62 19.70
CA ASP A 7 2.52 15.98 21.10
C ASP A 7 1.04 15.91 21.53
N VAL A 8 0.13 15.98 20.56
CA VAL A 8 -1.31 15.99 20.80
C VAL A 8 -1.83 14.63 21.27
N ARG A 9 -2.57 14.65 22.38
CA ARG A 9 -3.24 13.46 22.94
C ARG A 9 -4.70 13.34 22.51
N ASP A 10 -5.37 14.46 22.28
CA ASP A 10 -6.77 14.50 21.82
C ASP A 10 -6.93 15.30 20.52
N PHE A 11 -7.67 14.74 19.57
CA PHE A 11 -7.96 15.38 18.29
C PHE A 11 -8.71 16.71 18.45
N LYS A 12 -9.37 16.93 19.59
CA LYS A 12 -10.03 18.20 19.91
C LYS A 12 -9.04 19.36 20.03
N GLU A 13 -7.83 19.12 20.51
CA GLU A 13 -6.76 20.12 20.60
C GLU A 13 -6.44 20.65 19.19
N LEU A 14 -6.35 19.77 18.19
CA LEU A 14 -6.14 20.13 16.78
C LEU A 14 -7.31 20.90 16.14
N LEU A 15 -8.52 20.79 16.70
CA LEU A 15 -9.68 21.54 16.22
C LEU A 15 -9.81 22.91 16.88
N GLN A 16 -9.22 23.09 18.07
CA GLN A 16 -9.27 24.32 18.88
C GLN A 16 -8.07 25.22 18.65
N GLU A 17 -6.87 24.64 18.51
CA GLU A 17 -5.67 25.40 18.17
C GLU A 17 -5.79 25.89 16.73
N GLY A 18 -5.77 27.22 16.57
CA GLY A 18 -5.64 27.85 15.26
C GLY A 18 -4.47 27.23 14.52
N VAL A 19 -4.70 26.90 13.24
CA VAL A 19 -3.78 26.19 12.35
C VAL A 19 -2.35 26.69 12.55
N GLU A 20 -1.45 25.81 13.03
CA GLU A 20 -0.01 26.00 12.94
C GLU A 20 0.33 26.60 11.58
N THR A 21 1.01 27.75 11.56
CA THR A 21 1.33 28.43 10.30
C THR A 21 2.16 27.47 9.43
N GLY A 22 1.60 27.03 8.30
CA GLY A 22 2.25 26.03 7.42
C GLY A 22 1.88 24.56 7.68
N CYS A 23 0.91 24.25 8.54
CA CYS A 23 0.40 22.89 8.71
C CYS A 23 -0.36 22.43 7.45
N PRO A 24 0.00 21.29 6.84
CA PRO A 24 -0.64 20.83 5.61
C PRO A 24 -1.99 20.15 5.86
N TYR A 25 -2.49 20.06 7.10
CA TYR A 25 -3.67 19.26 7.44
C TYR A 25 -4.92 20.10 7.65
N ILE A 26 -6.01 19.72 6.99
CA ILE A 26 -7.32 20.34 7.16
C ILE A 26 -8.10 19.53 8.19
N TRP A 27 -7.91 19.85 9.47
CA TRP A 27 -8.40 19.08 10.62
C TRP A 27 -9.90 18.80 10.59
N LYS A 28 -10.70 19.80 10.19
CA LYS A 28 -12.17 19.67 10.06
C LYS A 28 -12.59 18.61 9.03
N GLY A 29 -11.78 18.39 7.99
CA GLY A 29 -12.02 17.33 7.01
C GLY A 29 -11.62 15.94 7.52
N ILE A 30 -10.57 15.87 8.33
CA ILE A 30 -10.01 14.60 8.83
C ILE A 30 -10.86 14.02 9.97
N PHE A 31 -11.26 14.86 10.92
CA PHE A 31 -12.00 14.46 12.13
C PHE A 31 -13.49 14.80 11.99
N PRO A 32 -14.35 13.81 11.67
CA PRO A 32 -15.79 14.04 11.62
C PRO A 32 -16.34 14.35 13.02
N GLY A 33 -17.36 15.21 13.09
CA GLY A 33 -17.85 15.95 14.27
C GLY A 33 -18.28 15.16 15.52
N GLU A 34 -19.38 15.56 16.14
CA GLU A 34 -19.66 15.21 17.54
C GLU A 34 -20.30 13.82 17.74
N GLY A 35 -20.15 13.28 18.96
CA GLY A 35 -20.71 11.99 19.39
C GLY A 35 -19.67 10.92 19.74
N TRP A 36 -20.06 9.94 20.56
CA TRP A 36 -19.13 8.92 21.10
C TRP A 36 -18.45 8.06 20.04
N TRP A 37 -19.22 7.58 19.05
CA TRP A 37 -18.70 6.82 17.92
C TRP A 37 -17.81 7.67 17.00
N ALA A 38 -18.10 8.97 16.88
CA ALA A 38 -17.24 9.91 16.17
C ALA A 38 -15.91 10.10 16.89
N GLY A 39 -15.93 10.33 18.21
CA GLY A 39 -14.72 10.43 19.03
C GLY A 39 -13.83 9.18 18.96
N ARG A 40 -14.40 7.96 19.05
CA ARG A 40 -13.62 6.71 18.88
C ARG A 40 -12.97 6.61 17.50
N ARG A 41 -13.67 7.04 16.44
CA ARG A 41 -13.13 7.06 15.06
C ARG A 41 -12.03 8.10 14.92
N SER A 42 -12.23 9.30 15.43
CA SER A 42 -11.26 10.40 15.39
C SER A 42 -9.98 10.02 16.14
N LYS A 43 -10.06 9.33 17.28
CA LYS A 43 -8.88 8.77 17.98
C LYS A 43 -8.14 7.73 17.13
N LYS A 44 -8.85 6.87 16.39
CA LYS A 44 -8.20 5.92 15.46
C LYS A 44 -7.51 6.64 14.31
N LYS A 45 -8.14 7.66 13.72
CA LYS A 45 -7.56 8.48 12.66
C LYS A 45 -6.36 9.27 13.15
N LEU A 46 -6.41 9.86 14.35
CA LEU A 46 -5.28 10.56 14.95
C LEU A 46 -4.07 9.64 15.09
N ARG A 47 -4.27 8.44 15.66
CA ARG A 47 -3.19 7.45 15.79
C ARG A 47 -2.63 6.99 14.45
N LEU A 48 -3.50 6.79 13.45
CA LEU A 48 -3.07 6.49 12.09
C LEU A 48 -2.22 7.64 11.53
N LEU A 49 -2.74 8.87 11.62
CA LEU A 49 -2.10 10.06 11.11
C LEU A 49 -0.72 10.28 11.74
N GLN A 50 -0.63 10.25 13.07
CA GLN A 50 0.64 10.32 13.80
C GLN A 50 1.66 9.27 13.36
N ARG A 51 1.21 8.09 12.92
CA ARG A 51 2.12 7.03 12.46
C ARG A 51 2.58 7.21 11.02
N ILE A 52 1.73 7.78 10.16
CA ILE A 52 2.04 7.96 8.74
C ILE A 52 2.61 9.35 8.43
N ASP A 53 2.41 10.33 9.31
CA ASP A 53 2.83 11.73 9.13
C ASP A 53 4.30 11.89 8.73
N PRO A 54 5.27 11.17 9.34
CA PRO A 54 6.67 11.26 8.91
C PRO A 54 6.90 10.82 7.46
N ALA A 55 6.04 9.95 6.93
CA ALA A 55 6.06 9.58 5.52
C ALA A 55 5.24 10.55 4.67
N VAL A 56 4.09 11.04 5.15
CA VAL A 56 3.20 11.92 4.39
C VAL A 56 3.82 13.28 4.11
N ARG A 57 4.31 13.98 5.15
CA ARG A 57 4.84 15.35 5.01
C ARG A 57 5.86 15.54 3.89
N PRO A 58 6.92 14.72 3.79
CA PRO A 58 7.91 14.89 2.72
C PRO A 58 7.38 14.49 1.32
N MET A 59 6.24 13.79 1.24
CA MET A 59 5.59 13.48 -0.03
C MET A 59 4.67 14.61 -0.52
N LEU A 60 4.40 15.63 0.29
CA LEU A 60 3.52 16.72 -0.12
C LEU A 60 4.28 17.76 -0.95
N GLU A 61 3.69 18.15 -2.06
CA GLU A 61 4.18 19.27 -2.86
C GLU A 61 3.91 20.61 -2.17
N GLY A 62 4.58 21.67 -2.62
CA GLY A 62 4.33 23.03 -2.14
C GLY A 62 2.85 23.41 -2.24
N GLY A 63 2.28 23.85 -1.11
CA GLY A 63 0.86 24.23 -0.99
C GLY A 63 -0.14 23.06 -1.04
N GLU A 64 0.33 21.81 -1.12
CA GLU A 64 -0.54 20.63 -1.07
C GLU A 64 -1.07 20.42 0.36
N GLN A 65 -2.40 20.29 0.49
CA GLN A 65 -3.06 20.12 1.78
C GLN A 65 -3.80 18.78 1.84
N VAL A 66 -3.74 18.12 2.99
CA VAL A 66 -4.40 16.85 3.29
C VAL A 66 -5.80 17.12 3.86
N PHE A 67 -6.82 16.67 3.13
CA PHE A 67 -8.21 16.81 3.54
C PHE A 67 -8.73 15.63 4.35
N PHE A 68 -8.28 14.42 4.01
CA PHE A 68 -8.89 13.22 4.55
C PHE A 68 -7.90 12.06 4.58
N VAL A 69 -7.99 11.28 5.65
CA VAL A 69 -7.19 10.07 5.82
C VAL A 69 -8.09 8.92 6.24
N THR A 70 -7.91 7.76 5.61
CA THR A 70 -8.56 6.51 5.98
C THR A 70 -7.67 5.32 5.66
N THR A 71 -8.10 4.12 6.03
CA THR A 71 -7.44 2.87 5.67
C THR A 71 -8.31 2.06 4.74
N GLY A 72 -7.70 1.20 3.94
CA GLY A 72 -8.42 0.12 3.29
C GLY A 72 -7.47 -0.87 2.65
N LEU A 73 -7.98 -1.61 1.68
CA LEU A 73 -7.29 -2.70 1.02
C LEU A 73 -7.42 -2.52 -0.49
N GLN A 74 -6.29 -2.45 -1.20
CA GLN A 74 -6.33 -2.60 -2.66
C GLN A 74 -6.51 -4.09 -2.98
N HIS A 75 -7.63 -4.43 -3.59
CA HIS A 75 -7.98 -5.80 -3.92
C HIS A 75 -7.39 -6.24 -5.26
N SER A 76 -7.01 -7.51 -5.32
CA SER A 76 -6.53 -8.21 -6.49
C SER A 76 -7.15 -9.60 -6.47
N PHE A 77 -8.00 -9.93 -7.45
CA PHE A 77 -8.72 -11.21 -7.51
C PHE A 77 -7.77 -12.41 -7.45
N PHE A 78 -6.66 -12.34 -8.18
CA PHE A 78 -5.65 -13.41 -8.18
C PHE A 78 -5.06 -13.62 -6.78
N GLU A 79 -4.82 -12.54 -6.04
CA GLU A 79 -4.25 -12.69 -4.69
C GLU A 79 -5.26 -13.22 -3.70
N GLU A 80 -6.54 -12.88 -3.84
CA GLU A 80 -7.58 -13.52 -3.02
C GLU A 80 -7.61 -15.03 -3.26
N LEU A 81 -7.47 -15.47 -4.52
CA LEU A 81 -7.48 -16.88 -4.89
C LEU A 81 -6.29 -17.65 -4.30
N PHE A 82 -5.08 -17.09 -4.34
CA PHE A 82 -3.85 -17.81 -3.94
C PHE A 82 -3.39 -17.53 -2.50
N LEU A 83 -3.60 -16.31 -1.98
CA LEU A 83 -3.17 -15.91 -0.64
C LEU A 83 -4.30 -15.91 0.40
N GLY A 84 -5.56 -16.00 -0.04
CA GLY A 84 -6.71 -15.93 0.85
C GLY A 84 -6.67 -14.72 1.78
N GLN A 85 -6.75 -14.94 3.09
CA GLN A 85 -6.73 -13.85 4.08
C GLN A 85 -5.37 -13.15 4.19
N VAL A 86 -4.27 -13.76 3.75
CA VAL A 86 -2.91 -13.17 3.85
C VAL A 86 -2.81 -11.90 2.99
N MET A 87 -3.60 -11.80 1.91
CA MET A 87 -3.66 -10.60 1.07
C MET A 87 -3.98 -9.33 1.88
N TYR A 88 -4.73 -9.48 2.98
CA TYR A 88 -5.07 -8.37 3.85
C TYR A 88 -3.83 -7.67 4.38
N TYR A 89 -2.80 -8.43 4.77
CA TYR A 89 -1.58 -7.88 5.33
C TYR A 89 -0.68 -7.24 4.27
N LEU A 90 -0.71 -7.76 3.04
CA LEU A 90 0.13 -7.27 1.95
C LEU A 90 -0.41 -6.00 1.28
N ASN A 91 -1.74 -5.87 1.16
CA ASN A 91 -2.33 -4.77 0.40
C ASN A 91 -2.99 -3.71 1.26
N ARG A 92 -2.85 -3.79 2.59
CA ARG A 92 -3.39 -2.78 3.49
C ARG A 92 -2.69 -1.45 3.24
N GLN A 93 -3.49 -0.41 3.03
CA GLN A 93 -3.01 0.92 2.71
C GLN A 93 -3.71 1.98 3.55
N ALA A 94 -2.97 3.02 3.91
CA ALA A 94 -3.53 4.32 4.24
C ALA A 94 -3.77 5.08 2.93
N PHE A 95 -4.99 5.58 2.77
CA PHE A 95 -5.34 6.52 1.71
C PHE A 95 -5.33 7.92 2.30
N VAL A 96 -4.54 8.79 1.70
CA VAL A 96 -4.44 10.21 2.06
C VAL A 96 -4.94 11.00 0.86
N LEU A 97 -6.10 11.64 1.02
CA LEU A 97 -6.68 12.49 -0.01
C LEU A 97 -6.18 13.92 0.22
N THR A 98 -5.55 14.48 -0.81
CA THR A 98 -5.00 15.82 -0.77
C THR A 98 -5.76 16.77 -1.68
N THR A 99 -5.34 18.02 -1.77
CA THR A 99 -5.84 18.98 -2.76
C THR A 99 -5.53 18.56 -4.19
N LYS A 100 -4.44 17.80 -4.41
CA LYS A 100 -3.90 17.48 -5.74
C LYS A 100 -4.11 16.03 -6.16
N ARG A 101 -4.00 15.09 -5.23
CA ARG A 101 -3.90 13.65 -5.54
C ARG A 101 -4.33 12.74 -4.39
N ILE A 102 -4.45 11.46 -4.73
CA ILE A 102 -4.59 10.38 -3.76
C ILE A 102 -3.19 9.81 -3.52
N LEU A 103 -2.68 9.94 -2.30
CA LEU A 103 -1.51 9.20 -1.86
C LEU A 103 -1.93 7.86 -1.25
N MET A 104 -1.24 6.80 -1.68
CA MET A 104 -1.46 5.42 -1.25
C MET A 104 -0.21 4.91 -0.56
N ILE A 105 -0.31 4.70 0.74
CA ILE A 105 0.82 4.31 1.60
C ILE A 105 0.53 2.91 2.12
N GLN A 106 1.31 1.91 1.74
CA GLN A 106 1.18 0.60 2.36
C GLN A 106 1.47 0.71 3.85
N ILE A 107 0.64 0.09 4.68
CA ILE A 107 0.76 0.10 6.14
C ILE A 107 0.71 -1.33 6.69
N ARG A 108 1.38 -1.56 7.81
CA ARG A 108 1.37 -2.85 8.52
C ARG A 108 0.08 -3.01 9.35
N SER A 109 -0.03 -4.10 10.11
CA SER A 109 -1.16 -4.37 11.01
C SER A 109 -1.21 -3.42 12.21
N ASN A 110 -0.06 -3.05 12.76
CA ASN A 110 0.11 -1.80 13.48
C ASN A 110 0.15 -0.70 12.42
N ASP A 111 -0.52 0.43 12.49
CA ASP A 111 -0.59 1.37 11.34
C ASP A 111 0.72 2.08 10.92
N ARG A 112 1.90 1.47 11.10
CA ARG A 112 3.17 2.01 10.63
C ARG A 112 3.30 1.86 9.10
N PRO A 113 3.91 2.84 8.43
CA PRO A 113 4.23 2.74 7.02
C PRO A 113 5.12 1.53 6.72
N ALA A 114 4.78 0.79 5.66
CA ALA A 114 5.64 -0.21 5.03
C ALA A 114 6.45 0.46 3.90
N HIS A 115 6.87 -0.24 2.86
CA HIS A 115 7.73 0.34 1.82
C HIS A 115 6.95 0.89 0.62
N LEU A 116 5.85 0.25 0.22
CA LEU A 116 5.17 0.63 -1.01
C LEU A 116 4.47 1.98 -0.87
N ARG A 117 4.70 2.85 -1.84
CA ARG A 117 4.11 4.17 -1.98
C ARG A 117 3.66 4.35 -3.42
N ALA A 118 2.49 4.92 -3.60
CA ALA A 118 1.95 5.23 -4.91
C ALA A 118 1.08 6.48 -4.84
N GLN A 119 0.83 7.06 -6.00
CA GLN A 119 -0.11 8.15 -6.15
C GLN A 119 -1.06 7.92 -7.33
N ILE A 120 -2.19 8.62 -7.26
CA ILE A 120 -3.13 8.76 -8.38
C ILE A 120 -3.55 10.23 -8.40
N GLN A 121 -3.18 10.92 -9.47
CA GLN A 121 -3.65 12.27 -9.73
C GLN A 121 -5.15 12.25 -10.06
N TYR A 122 -5.90 13.29 -9.66
CA TYR A 122 -7.37 13.29 -9.84
C TYR A 122 -7.81 13.31 -11.30
N ASP A 123 -7.00 13.88 -12.18
CA ASP A 123 -7.18 13.91 -13.64
C ASP A 123 -6.98 12.54 -14.31
N GLN A 124 -6.32 11.59 -13.65
CA GLN A 124 -6.13 10.22 -14.14
C GLN A 124 -7.30 9.30 -13.79
N VAL A 125 -8.19 9.73 -12.89
CA VAL A 125 -9.44 9.02 -12.60
C VAL A 125 -10.39 9.29 -13.76
N GLU A 126 -10.91 8.24 -14.40
CA GLU A 126 -11.92 8.32 -15.46
C GLU A 126 -13.33 8.21 -14.86
N LYS A 127 -13.51 7.30 -13.90
CA LYS A 127 -14.81 7.06 -13.28
C LYS A 127 -14.67 6.53 -11.87
N VAL A 128 -15.49 7.07 -10.97
CA VAL A 128 -15.69 6.54 -9.62
C VAL A 128 -16.93 5.66 -9.64
N LEU A 129 -16.74 4.35 -9.52
CA LEU A 129 -17.83 3.36 -9.49
C LEU A 129 -18.12 2.93 -8.05
N LEU A 130 -19.38 3.04 -7.67
CA LEU A 130 -19.88 2.76 -6.34
C LEU A 130 -20.57 1.40 -6.34
N SER A 131 -20.23 0.54 -5.37
CA SER A 131 -20.92 -0.73 -5.15
C SER A 131 -20.90 -1.06 -3.66
N TRP A 132 -21.87 -1.84 -3.18
CA TRP A 132 -22.09 -2.21 -1.78
C TRP A 132 -20.80 -2.54 -1.01
N GLY A 133 -20.25 -1.53 -0.33
CA GLY A 133 -19.02 -1.65 0.48
C GLY A 133 -17.70 -1.71 -0.28
N LYS A 134 -17.70 -1.42 -1.59
CA LYS A 134 -16.55 -1.41 -2.49
C LYS A 134 -16.43 -0.04 -3.16
N CYS A 135 -15.21 0.48 -3.25
CA CYS A 135 -14.92 1.67 -4.06
C CYS A 135 -14.09 1.24 -5.27
N LYS A 136 -14.59 1.43 -6.47
CA LYS A 136 -13.87 1.11 -7.71
C LYS A 136 -13.46 2.40 -8.40
N LEU A 137 -12.19 2.53 -8.73
CA LEU A 137 -11.68 3.61 -9.57
C LEU A 137 -11.28 3.04 -10.93
N ARG A 138 -11.94 3.51 -11.98
CA ARG A 138 -11.48 3.29 -13.35
C ARG A 138 -10.55 4.44 -13.70
N LEU A 139 -9.34 4.12 -14.13
CA LEU A 139 -8.32 5.09 -14.55
C LEU A 139 -8.38 5.28 -16.06
N ARG A 140 -7.90 6.43 -16.55
CA ARG A 140 -7.79 6.74 -17.98
C ARG A 140 -6.96 5.72 -18.77
N THR A 141 -6.08 4.98 -18.10
CA THR A 141 -5.34 3.86 -18.71
C THR A 141 -6.21 2.60 -18.96
N GLY A 142 -7.51 2.65 -18.68
CA GLY A 142 -8.44 1.51 -18.71
C GLY A 142 -8.33 0.55 -17.52
N LYS A 143 -7.33 0.72 -16.64
CA LYS A 143 -7.16 -0.13 -15.45
C LYS A 143 -8.21 0.22 -14.41
N THR A 144 -8.75 -0.80 -13.76
CA THR A 144 -9.68 -0.64 -12.63
C THR A 144 -9.01 -1.03 -11.33
N LEU A 145 -8.97 -0.11 -10.38
CA LEU A 145 -8.55 -0.35 -9.00
C LEU A 145 -9.78 -0.61 -8.13
N LEU A 146 -9.76 -1.68 -7.36
CA LEU A 146 -10.82 -2.03 -6.43
C LEU A 146 -10.32 -1.86 -5.00
N PHE A 147 -11.00 -1.02 -4.23
CA PHE A 147 -10.72 -0.79 -2.82
C PHE A 147 -11.81 -1.41 -1.95
N LEU A 148 -11.37 -2.25 -1.02
CA LEU A 148 -12.19 -2.94 -0.03
C LEU A 148 -11.84 -2.48 1.38
N ARG A 149 -12.67 -2.88 2.35
CA ARG A 149 -12.42 -2.70 3.79
C ARG A 149 -12.18 -1.25 4.24
N ILE A 150 -12.55 -0.25 3.43
CA ILE A 150 -12.67 1.13 3.89
C ILE A 150 -13.72 1.15 5.03
N PRO A 151 -13.44 1.76 6.19
CA PRO A 151 -14.41 1.87 7.28
C PRO A 151 -15.75 2.41 6.77
N LYS A 152 -16.88 1.77 7.13
CA LYS A 152 -18.22 2.14 6.61
C LYS A 152 -18.50 3.64 6.74
N ALA A 153 -18.14 4.20 7.88
CA ALA A 153 -18.19 5.62 8.22
C ALA A 153 -17.42 6.55 7.25
N ASP A 154 -16.29 6.08 6.75
CA ASP A 154 -15.38 6.88 5.92
C ASP A 154 -15.70 6.73 4.43
N ARG A 155 -16.45 5.68 4.04
CA ARG A 155 -16.75 5.38 2.63
C ARG A 155 -17.45 6.54 1.94
N GLU A 156 -18.48 7.09 2.55
CA GLU A 156 -19.26 8.17 1.94
C GLU A 156 -18.42 9.44 1.75
N VAL A 157 -17.63 9.81 2.77
CA VAL A 157 -16.71 10.96 2.69
C VAL A 157 -15.66 10.74 1.62
N PHE A 158 -15.01 9.58 1.63
CA PHE A 158 -14.03 9.18 0.63
C PHE A 158 -14.60 9.24 -0.78
N GLN A 159 -15.81 8.70 -0.98
CA GLN A 159 -16.50 8.70 -2.27
C GLN A 159 -16.88 10.10 -2.75
N LYS A 160 -17.55 10.89 -1.90
CA LYS A 160 -17.95 12.27 -2.24
C LYS A 160 -16.75 13.14 -2.58
N PHE A 161 -15.66 12.99 -1.82
CA PHE A 161 -14.41 13.71 -2.08
C PHE A 161 -13.85 13.37 -3.45
N LEU A 162 -13.77 12.07 -3.78
CA LEU A 162 -13.24 11.63 -5.07
C LEU A 162 -14.09 12.10 -6.24
N VAL A 163 -15.42 12.04 -6.13
CA VAL A 163 -16.33 12.54 -7.18
C VAL A 163 -16.16 14.05 -7.36
N ALA A 164 -16.11 14.82 -6.28
CA ALA A 164 -15.98 16.27 -6.34
C ALA A 164 -14.65 16.74 -6.93
N HIS A 165 -13.54 16.11 -6.54
CA HIS A 165 -12.20 16.47 -7.04
C HIS A 165 -11.96 15.98 -8.47
N HIS A 166 -12.43 14.79 -8.81
CA HIS A 166 -12.40 14.29 -10.19
C HIS A 166 -13.17 15.20 -11.13
N ALA A 167 -14.38 15.63 -10.77
CA ALA A 167 -15.21 16.52 -11.60
C ALA A 167 -14.59 17.90 -11.86
N ARG A 168 -13.65 18.33 -11.01
CA ARG A 168 -12.93 19.61 -11.13
C ARG A 168 -11.56 19.48 -11.77
N ALA A 169 -11.07 18.26 -11.96
CA ALA A 169 -9.74 18.03 -12.49
C ALA A 169 -9.69 18.40 -13.97
N VAL A 170 -8.74 19.27 -14.34
CA VAL A 170 -8.45 19.56 -15.74
C VAL A 170 -7.68 18.38 -16.29
N VAL A 171 -8.23 17.77 -17.34
CA VAL A 171 -7.64 16.59 -17.98
C VAL A 171 -6.55 17.06 -18.94
N PRO A 172 -5.26 16.75 -18.72
CA PRO A 172 -4.20 17.18 -19.61
C PRO A 172 -4.27 16.44 -20.95
N GLU A 173 -3.89 17.16 -22.00
CA GLU A 173 -3.63 16.60 -23.32
C GLU A 173 -2.33 15.79 -23.27
N GLY A 174 -2.44 14.47 -23.35
CA GLY A 174 -1.29 13.57 -23.24
C GLY A 174 -1.67 12.14 -22.83
N PRO A 175 -0.69 11.23 -22.85
CA PRO A 175 -0.90 9.84 -22.46
C PRO A 175 -1.25 9.75 -20.96
N ALA A 176 -2.17 8.85 -20.63
CA ALA A 176 -2.59 8.62 -19.26
C ALA A 176 -1.49 7.89 -18.46
N ALA A 177 -1.07 8.47 -17.34
CA ALA A 177 -0.10 7.86 -16.42
C ALA A 177 -0.74 6.84 -15.46
N GLY A 178 -2.02 7.02 -15.11
CA GLY A 178 -2.77 6.11 -14.25
C GLY A 178 -2.29 6.10 -12.79
N LYS A 179 -1.88 4.93 -12.28
CA LYS A 179 -1.34 4.77 -10.91
C LYS A 179 0.18 4.77 -10.99
N GLU A 180 0.80 5.72 -10.32
CA GLU A 180 2.24 5.94 -10.35
C GLU A 180 2.88 5.43 -9.06
N ASN A 181 4.05 4.81 -9.16
CA ASN A 181 4.82 4.42 -7.98
C ASN A 181 5.69 5.59 -7.53
N LEU A 182 5.81 5.76 -6.21
CA LEU A 182 6.72 6.73 -5.63
C LEU A 182 7.96 6.01 -5.09
N CYS A 183 9.12 6.64 -5.24
CA CYS A 183 10.35 6.15 -4.66
C CYS A 183 10.21 6.07 -3.13
N PRO A 184 10.50 4.93 -2.47
CA PRO A 184 10.48 4.83 -1.01
C PRO A 184 11.56 5.68 -0.31
N HIS A 185 12.55 6.20 -1.03
CA HIS A 185 13.66 7.00 -0.49
C HIS A 185 13.41 8.51 -0.62
N CYS A 186 13.11 9.01 -1.82
CA CYS A 186 12.93 10.44 -2.10
C CYS A 186 11.52 10.85 -2.50
N TYR A 187 10.61 9.89 -2.68
CA TYR A 187 9.21 10.12 -3.07
C TYR A 187 8.96 10.66 -4.47
N ASP A 188 10.00 10.77 -5.31
CA ASP A 188 9.82 11.06 -6.73
C ASP A 188 8.97 9.99 -7.42
N VAL A 189 8.24 10.41 -8.44
CA VAL A 189 7.54 9.50 -9.35
C VAL A 189 8.58 8.66 -10.09
N VAL A 190 8.37 7.35 -10.11
CA VAL A 190 9.23 6.41 -10.82
C VAL A 190 8.39 5.62 -11.80
N GLU A 191 8.72 5.75 -13.08
CA GLU A 191 8.06 5.02 -14.16
C GLU A 191 8.46 3.54 -14.15
N GLY A 192 7.47 2.65 -14.30
CA GLY A 192 7.71 1.21 -14.35
C GLY A 192 8.28 0.63 -13.05
N LEU A 193 9.29 -0.24 -13.21
CA LEU A 193 9.98 -0.95 -12.13
C LEU A 193 11.49 -1.05 -12.45
N PRO A 194 12.22 0.08 -12.50
CA PRO A 194 13.66 0.07 -12.75
C PRO A 194 14.40 -0.52 -11.54
N ASP A 195 15.70 -0.78 -11.69
CA ASP A 195 16.54 -1.25 -10.58
C ASP A 195 16.99 -0.12 -9.64
N ARG A 196 16.92 1.14 -10.09
CA ARG A 196 17.32 2.32 -9.32
C ARG A 196 16.42 3.52 -9.60
N CYS A 197 16.34 4.44 -8.66
CA CYS A 197 15.66 5.72 -8.80
C CYS A 197 16.49 6.69 -9.65
N GLY A 198 15.88 7.35 -10.65
CA GLY A 198 16.53 8.40 -11.42
C GLY A 198 16.80 9.69 -10.63
N GLY A 199 16.00 9.99 -9.62
CA GLY A 199 16.14 11.20 -8.78
C GLY A 199 17.23 11.05 -7.72
N CYS A 200 17.09 10.08 -6.80
CA CYS A 200 18.01 9.90 -5.67
C CYS A 200 19.05 8.78 -5.83
N GLY A 201 19.01 7.98 -6.91
CA GLY A 201 19.92 6.86 -7.12
C GLY A 201 19.68 5.63 -6.21
N GLY A 202 18.68 5.68 -5.32
CA GLY A 202 18.31 4.58 -4.42
C GLY A 202 17.98 3.29 -5.18
N SER A 203 18.45 2.15 -4.69
CA SER A 203 18.28 0.85 -5.34
C SER A 203 16.92 0.22 -5.00
N PHE A 204 16.41 -0.61 -5.90
CA PHE A 204 15.17 -1.36 -5.73
C PHE A 204 15.40 -2.86 -5.85
N LYS A 205 14.58 -3.63 -5.13
CA LYS A 205 14.59 -5.09 -5.22
C LYS A 205 13.90 -5.55 -6.50
N SER A 206 14.58 -6.41 -7.26
CA SER A 206 14.01 -7.03 -8.46
C SER A 206 12.92 -8.06 -8.17
N ALA A 207 11.75 -7.89 -8.79
CA ALA A 207 10.66 -8.86 -8.74
C ALA A 207 11.05 -10.21 -9.37
N ARG A 208 11.90 -10.20 -10.42
CA ARG A 208 12.40 -11.44 -11.04
C ARG A 208 13.28 -12.22 -10.07
N LYS A 209 14.17 -11.52 -9.35
CA LYS A 209 15.01 -12.14 -8.32
C LYS A 209 14.15 -12.73 -7.19
N ALA A 210 13.12 -12.01 -6.76
CA ALA A 210 12.18 -12.51 -5.75
C ALA A 210 11.52 -13.83 -6.22
N GLY A 211 10.96 -13.85 -7.44
CA GLY A 211 10.38 -15.08 -8.01
C GLY A 211 11.39 -16.22 -8.14
N ALA A 212 12.61 -15.94 -8.60
CA ALA A 212 13.66 -16.96 -8.73
C ALA A 212 14.07 -17.56 -7.37
N LEU A 213 14.16 -16.74 -6.32
CA LEU A 213 14.43 -17.21 -4.96
C LEU A 213 13.29 -18.10 -4.44
N SER A 214 12.04 -17.71 -4.65
CA SER A 214 10.87 -18.53 -4.31
C SER A 214 10.79 -19.84 -5.10
N LEU A 215 11.27 -19.85 -6.34
CA LEU A 215 11.38 -21.09 -7.12
C LEU A 215 12.42 -22.04 -6.52
N LEU A 216 13.54 -21.49 -6.01
CA LEU A 216 14.57 -22.28 -5.34
C LEU A 216 14.01 -22.92 -4.06
N PHE A 217 13.35 -22.12 -3.22
CA PHE A 217 12.66 -22.62 -2.04
C PHE A 217 11.50 -21.69 -1.66
N PRO A 218 10.27 -22.23 -1.43
CA PRO A 218 9.11 -21.41 -1.13
C PRO A 218 9.34 -20.48 0.06
N GLY A 219 8.96 -19.22 -0.11
CA GLY A 219 9.13 -18.16 0.89
C GLY A 219 10.47 -17.41 0.88
N LEU A 220 11.52 -17.89 0.18
CA LEU A 220 12.78 -17.13 0.09
C LEU A 220 12.61 -15.80 -0.65
N GLY A 221 11.76 -15.76 -1.67
CA GLY A 221 11.47 -14.52 -2.39
C GLY A 221 10.71 -13.51 -1.52
N ASP A 222 9.78 -13.97 -0.69
CA ASP A 222 9.06 -13.13 0.26
C ASP A 222 9.96 -12.64 1.39
N LEU A 223 10.92 -13.46 1.84
CA LEU A 223 11.97 -13.03 2.76
C LEU A 223 12.81 -11.91 2.14
N TYR A 224 13.20 -12.08 0.88
CA TYR A 224 13.92 -11.09 0.11
C TYR A 224 13.13 -9.78 -0.02
N LEU A 225 11.82 -9.81 -0.31
CA LEU A 225 10.97 -8.61 -0.36
C LEU A 225 10.73 -7.97 1.03
N GLY A 226 11.02 -8.69 2.11
CA GLY A 226 10.89 -8.23 3.50
C GLY A 226 9.60 -8.67 4.19
N HIS A 227 8.83 -9.58 3.59
CA HIS A 227 7.61 -10.16 4.14
C HIS A 227 7.92 -11.32 5.11
N ARG A 228 8.72 -11.05 6.15
CA ARG A 228 9.29 -12.07 7.05
C ARG A 228 8.25 -13.06 7.63
N GLY A 229 7.07 -12.59 8.00
CA GLY A 229 6.03 -13.45 8.57
C GLY A 229 5.41 -14.40 7.55
N ILE A 230 5.28 -13.97 6.29
CA ILE A 230 4.75 -14.80 5.19
C ILE A 230 5.81 -15.80 4.77
N ALA A 231 7.05 -15.33 4.60
CA ALA A 231 8.20 -16.17 4.30
C ALA A 231 8.36 -17.30 5.32
N LEU A 232 8.26 -17.00 6.62
CA LEU A 232 8.34 -18.02 7.66
C LEU A 232 7.24 -19.07 7.52
N LEU A 233 5.99 -18.66 7.25
CA LEU A 233 4.87 -19.58 7.08
C LEU A 233 5.06 -20.47 5.85
N GLU A 234 5.46 -19.90 4.71
CA GLU A 234 5.73 -20.63 3.46
C GLU A 234 6.91 -21.60 3.62
N MET A 235 8.00 -21.15 4.24
CA MET A 235 9.18 -21.99 4.49
C MET A 235 8.88 -23.14 5.45
N LEU A 236 8.11 -22.92 6.51
CA LEU A 236 7.67 -23.99 7.42
C LEU A 236 6.74 -24.97 6.71
N GLY A 237 5.76 -24.48 5.95
CA GLY A 237 4.86 -25.33 5.17
C GLY A 237 5.60 -26.18 4.16
N ALA A 238 6.50 -25.59 3.38
CA ALA A 238 7.36 -26.30 2.44
C ALA A 238 8.29 -27.29 3.15
N GLY A 239 8.87 -26.90 4.30
CA GLY A 239 9.72 -27.78 5.10
C GLY A 239 8.99 -29.03 5.61
N ILE A 240 7.74 -28.89 6.07
CA ILE A 240 6.91 -30.03 6.49
C ILE A 240 6.62 -30.95 5.30
N VAL A 241 6.26 -30.40 4.14
CA VAL A 241 6.00 -31.19 2.93
C VAL A 241 7.25 -31.96 2.52
N TRP A 242 8.40 -31.28 2.40
CA TRP A 242 9.67 -31.91 2.06
C TRP A 242 10.09 -32.96 3.09
N PHE A 243 9.93 -32.69 4.40
CA PHE A 243 10.23 -33.68 5.44
C PHE A 243 9.34 -34.92 5.34
N ALA A 244 8.03 -34.75 5.13
CA ALA A 244 7.09 -35.86 4.97
C ALA A 244 7.43 -36.73 3.76
N ILE A 245 7.81 -36.10 2.64
CA ILE A 245 8.29 -36.81 1.45
C ILE A 245 9.56 -37.55 1.81
N LEU A 246 10.64 -36.88 2.21
CA LEU A 246 11.94 -37.51 2.45
C LEU A 246 11.89 -38.64 3.51
N SER A 247 10.94 -38.58 4.44
CA SER A 247 10.72 -39.61 5.47
C SER A 247 9.82 -40.77 5.03
N ALA A 248 9.15 -40.67 3.89
CA ALA A 248 8.27 -41.72 3.40
C ALA A 248 9.09 -42.95 2.93
N PRO A 249 8.76 -44.16 3.40
CA PRO A 249 9.57 -45.37 3.16
C PRO A 249 9.56 -45.85 1.70
N GLN A 250 8.69 -45.33 0.85
CA GLN A 250 8.54 -45.69 -0.56
C GLN A 250 8.50 -44.43 -1.44
N ASN A 251 9.57 -43.64 -1.41
CA ASN A 251 9.68 -42.48 -2.29
C ASN A 251 10.07 -42.90 -3.71
N ASP A 252 9.13 -42.72 -4.63
CA ASP A 252 9.46 -42.66 -6.05
C ASP A 252 10.10 -41.30 -6.34
N ALA A 253 11.37 -41.28 -6.74
CA ALA A 253 12.06 -40.05 -7.13
C ALA A 253 11.33 -39.28 -8.25
N ALA A 254 10.47 -39.96 -9.02
CA ALA A 254 9.62 -39.33 -10.04
C ALA A 254 8.58 -38.34 -9.46
N ILE A 255 8.29 -38.38 -8.14
CA ILE A 255 7.35 -37.44 -7.51
C ILE A 255 7.97 -36.04 -7.29
N ILE A 256 9.30 -35.95 -7.17
CA ILE A 256 10.05 -34.71 -6.91
C ILE A 256 9.72 -33.60 -7.94
N PRO A 257 9.80 -33.83 -9.28
CA PRO A 257 9.47 -32.80 -10.25
C PRO A 257 8.00 -32.35 -10.15
N PHE A 258 7.08 -33.24 -9.78
CA PHE A 258 5.68 -32.90 -9.57
C PHE A 258 5.49 -31.95 -8.38
N ILE A 259 6.21 -32.19 -7.28
CA ILE A 259 6.19 -31.31 -6.11
C ILE A 259 6.77 -29.95 -6.45
N ILE A 260 7.90 -29.89 -7.16
CA ILE A 260 8.48 -28.62 -7.61
C ILE A 260 7.45 -27.86 -8.47
N ALA A 261 6.81 -28.55 -9.42
CA ALA A 261 5.79 -27.95 -10.28
C ALA A 261 4.55 -27.47 -9.50
N LEU A 262 4.11 -28.19 -8.46
CA LEU A 262 2.89 -27.88 -7.73
C LEU A 262 3.09 -26.89 -6.58
N LEU A 263 4.27 -26.88 -5.95
CA LEU A 263 4.57 -26.05 -4.77
C LEU A 263 5.45 -24.84 -5.13
N HIS A 264 6.57 -25.05 -5.83
CA HIS A 264 7.55 -23.98 -6.05
C HIS A 264 7.15 -23.03 -7.18
N VAL A 265 6.56 -23.54 -8.27
CA VAL A 265 6.15 -22.69 -9.41
C VAL A 265 5.04 -21.71 -9.03
N PRO A 266 3.94 -22.12 -8.34
CA PRO A 266 2.92 -21.17 -7.90
C PRO A 266 3.47 -20.12 -6.92
N ASP A 267 4.31 -20.54 -5.96
CA ASP A 267 4.97 -19.62 -5.02
C ASP A 267 5.83 -18.60 -5.78
N SER A 268 6.71 -19.07 -6.68
CA SER A 268 7.56 -18.22 -7.53
C SER A 268 6.74 -17.20 -8.33
N PHE A 269 5.67 -17.64 -8.98
CA PHE A 269 4.80 -16.77 -9.77
C PHE A 269 4.09 -15.74 -8.89
N GLN A 270 3.58 -16.17 -7.73
CA GLN A 270 2.93 -15.31 -6.76
C GLN A 270 3.90 -14.23 -6.23
N THR A 271 5.07 -14.63 -5.76
CA THR A 271 6.08 -13.72 -5.21
C THR A 271 6.59 -12.76 -6.28
N TRP A 272 6.76 -13.21 -7.52
CA TRP A 272 7.04 -12.33 -8.66
C TRP A 272 5.94 -11.27 -8.84
N ARG A 273 4.66 -11.64 -8.79
CA ARG A 273 3.54 -10.68 -8.89
C ARG A 273 3.50 -9.71 -7.72
N ILE A 274 3.74 -10.18 -6.49
CA ILE A 274 3.83 -9.34 -5.29
C ILE A 274 4.96 -8.31 -5.46
N GLY A 275 6.12 -8.75 -5.95
CA GLY A 275 7.26 -7.89 -6.26
C GLY A 275 6.96 -6.81 -7.29
N ARG A 276 6.00 -7.04 -8.19
CA ARG A 276 5.59 -6.09 -9.23
C ARG A 276 4.56 -5.04 -8.80
N LYS A 277 4.08 -5.08 -7.55
CA LYS A 277 3.05 -4.13 -7.06
C LYS A 277 3.56 -2.69 -6.91
N GLY A 278 4.86 -2.53 -6.70
CA GLY A 278 5.53 -1.25 -6.51
C GLY A 278 7.02 -1.45 -6.20
N LEU A 279 7.64 -0.43 -5.61
CA LEU A 279 9.08 -0.37 -5.42
C LEU A 279 9.47 -0.75 -3.99
N TYR A 280 10.18 -1.87 -3.86
CA TYR A 280 10.75 -2.30 -2.58
C TYR A 280 12.20 -1.80 -2.49
N PRO A 281 12.60 -1.14 -1.40
CA PRO A 281 13.96 -0.62 -1.26
C PRO A 281 14.96 -1.76 -1.23
N GLY A 282 16.03 -1.62 -2.01
CA GLY A 282 17.19 -2.50 -2.00
C GLY A 282 18.17 -2.17 -0.88
N PRO A 283 19.30 -2.88 -0.79
CA PRO A 283 20.39 -2.51 0.11
C PRO A 283 20.86 -1.10 -0.24
N SER A 284 21.05 -0.27 0.79
CA SER A 284 21.51 1.09 0.59
C SER A 284 22.94 1.06 0.04
N SER A 285 23.25 1.93 -0.93
CA SER A 285 24.64 2.09 -1.42
C SER A 285 25.59 2.70 -0.38
N LEU A 286 25.11 2.94 0.84
CA LEU A 286 25.88 3.44 1.99
C LEU A 286 26.35 2.30 2.92
N GLU A 287 26.05 1.03 2.59
CA GLU A 287 26.46 -0.16 3.34
C GLU A 287 27.37 -1.08 2.50
N CYS A 288 28.24 -0.50 1.67
CA CYS A 288 29.39 -1.19 1.07
C CYS A 288 30.67 -0.46 1.43
#